data_AF-A0AAJ6CHW1-F1
#
_entry.id   AF-A0AAJ6CHW1-F1
#
_cell.length_a   1.000
_cell.length_b   1.000
_cell.length_c   1.000
_cell.angle_alpha   90.00
_cell.angle_beta   90.00
_cell.angle_gamma   90.00
#
_symmetry.space_group_name_H-M   'P 1'
#
loop_
_entity.id
_entity.type
_entity.pdbx_description
1 polymer ?
#
loop_
_entity_poly.entity_id
_entity_poly.type
_entity_poly.pdbx_seq_one_letter_code
_entity_poly.pdbx_strand_id
1 'polypeptide(L)'
;MPKRRRANDKGLELSQSESNPGEDSPVHDEKHTDIPAASVESEFSEPAPREKPAVIEERTGLIQFQVVTNDRKPESEVILTGLKNIFMRQLPKMPREYITRLVLDRNHWSMAIVKRGLQVVGGITYRPFPHREFAEIVFCAIASTEQVKGYGSHLMNHLKDHVKNVSPVRHFLTYADNYAIGYFKKQGFTKEITLPRSVWVGYIKDYEGGTLMQCTMLPRIRYLEVQDFLIAQRRLLQSRIRSFSKSHIVYPGLDVFKKPRSKAAQTSNHLELIVQPNEVAGLCDTGWTPEMDELSRRSKRGPQFTTMRHVLVELNGHASAWPFVVPVNANDVPDYYTVIKNPMDLSTMEAKLENNQYETVEDMVNDAQLIFDNCKLYNPASSPYAKCAVKLEKFLYDRLPQWKQAAGLTT
;
A
#
# COMPACT_ATOMS: atom_id res chain seq x y z
N MET A 1 36.98 -50.65 -46.12
CA MET A 1 37.54 -50.03 -44.89
C MET A 1 38.67 -49.13 -45.34
N PRO A 2 38.93 -47.98 -44.68
CA PRO A 2 38.12 -47.34 -43.64
C PRO A 2 37.93 -45.84 -43.97
N LYS A 3 36.74 -45.40 -44.42
CA LYS A 3 35.47 -45.13 -43.70
C LYS A 3 35.49 -43.75 -43.01
N ARG A 4 34.86 -42.71 -43.60
CA ARG A 4 33.40 -42.44 -43.83
C ARG A 4 32.86 -41.58 -42.68
N ARG A 5 32.05 -40.53 -42.85
CA ARG A 5 31.11 -40.06 -43.91
C ARG A 5 30.87 -38.54 -43.68
N ARG A 6 30.94 -37.65 -44.68
CA ARG A 6 29.93 -37.27 -45.72
C ARG A 6 28.61 -36.73 -45.14
N ALA A 7 27.96 -35.66 -45.62
CA ALA A 7 28.13 -34.65 -46.70
C ALA A 7 27.07 -33.53 -46.41
N ASN A 8 27.24 -32.22 -46.62
CA ASN A 8 27.32 -31.42 -47.88
C ASN A 8 26.24 -31.82 -48.92
N ASP A 9 25.53 -30.95 -49.64
CA ASP A 9 25.63 -29.52 -49.97
C ASP A 9 24.40 -29.15 -50.83
N LYS A 10 24.09 -27.83 -50.96
CA LYS A 10 23.47 -27.09 -52.11
C LYS A 10 22.22 -27.63 -52.84
N GLY A 11 21.32 -26.81 -53.38
CA GLY A 11 21.38 -25.41 -53.81
C GLY A 11 21.00 -25.30 -55.30
N LEU A 12 20.00 -24.44 -55.57
CA LEU A 12 19.76 -23.64 -56.78
C LEU A 12 19.22 -24.24 -58.11
N GLU A 13 18.51 -23.33 -58.81
CA GLU A 13 18.07 -23.24 -60.22
C GLU A 13 16.70 -23.85 -60.58
N LEU A 14 15.64 -23.06 -60.87
CA LEU A 14 15.33 -22.09 -61.96
C LEU A 14 14.80 -22.75 -63.26
N SER A 15 13.66 -22.18 -63.70
CA SER A 15 13.18 -21.97 -65.09
C SER A 15 11.97 -22.78 -65.60
N GLN A 16 10.95 -21.99 -66.02
CA GLN A 16 10.11 -22.11 -67.24
C GLN A 16 9.11 -23.28 -67.32
N SER A 17 7.90 -23.21 -67.88
CA SER A 17 7.07 -22.20 -68.56
C SER A 17 5.73 -22.91 -68.93
N GLU A 18 4.71 -22.14 -69.37
CA GLU A 18 3.57 -22.58 -70.22
C GLU A 18 2.43 -23.37 -69.53
N SER A 19 1.28 -22.76 -69.23
CA SER A 19 0.14 -22.37 -70.09
C SER A 19 -0.95 -23.46 -70.21
N ASN A 20 -2.15 -23.05 -69.80
CA ASN A 20 -3.46 -23.73 -69.81
C ASN A 20 -3.88 -24.26 -71.19
N PRO A 21 -4.83 -25.21 -71.27
CA PRO A 21 -6.24 -24.85 -71.54
C PRO A 21 -7.25 -25.79 -70.82
N GLY A 22 -8.53 -25.50 -70.60
CA GLY A 22 -9.46 -24.46 -71.03
C GLY A 22 -10.90 -24.94 -70.77
N GLU A 23 -11.81 -23.98 -70.54
CA GLU A 23 -13.29 -24.00 -70.75
C GLU A 23 -14.17 -24.88 -69.81
N ASP A 24 -15.36 -24.48 -69.33
CA ASP A 24 -16.31 -23.48 -69.85
C ASP A 24 -17.40 -23.06 -68.80
N SER A 25 -17.60 -21.74 -68.63
CA SER A 25 -18.90 -21.02 -68.56
C SER A 25 -19.93 -21.22 -67.38
N PRO A 26 -20.99 -20.37 -67.18
CA PRO A 26 -20.98 -19.26 -66.19
C PRO A 26 -22.29 -19.07 -65.34
N VAL A 27 -22.34 -17.98 -64.54
CA VAL A 27 -23.52 -17.17 -64.10
C VAL A 27 -24.15 -17.38 -62.69
N HIS A 28 -24.26 -16.25 -61.94
CA HIS A 28 -25.16 -15.78 -60.83
C HIS A 28 -25.93 -16.80 -59.95
N ASP A 29 -26.28 -16.60 -58.67
CA ASP A 29 -26.33 -15.50 -57.68
C ASP A 29 -26.66 -16.23 -56.35
N GLU A 30 -26.13 -15.86 -55.19
CA GLU A 30 -26.93 -15.83 -53.95
C GLU A 30 -26.21 -15.11 -52.78
N LYS A 31 -26.98 -14.21 -52.17
CA LYS A 31 -26.65 -13.18 -51.18
C LYS A 31 -25.97 -13.72 -49.91
N HIS A 32 -24.79 -13.20 -49.60
CA HIS A 32 -24.37 -13.09 -48.19
C HIS A 32 -24.76 -11.70 -47.67
N THR A 33 -25.77 -11.68 -46.82
CA THR A 33 -26.18 -10.49 -46.05
C THR A 33 -25.09 -10.09 -45.08
N ASP A 34 -24.54 -8.89 -45.28
CA ASP A 34 -23.78 -8.14 -44.29
C ASP A 34 -24.61 -7.97 -43.00
N ILE A 35 -24.10 -8.50 -41.89
CA ILE A 35 -24.56 -8.11 -40.55
C ILE A 35 -23.56 -7.06 -40.05
N PRO A 36 -24.01 -5.82 -39.72
CA PRO A 36 -23.11 -4.76 -39.34
C PRO A 36 -22.43 -5.09 -38.01
N ALA A 37 -21.11 -4.87 -37.96
CA ALA A 37 -20.31 -4.85 -36.74
C ALA A 37 -20.71 -3.63 -35.87
N ALA A 38 -21.86 -3.71 -35.23
CA ALA A 38 -22.31 -2.78 -34.21
C ALA A 38 -23.07 -3.56 -33.14
N SER A 39 -22.80 -3.22 -31.87
CA SER A 39 -23.44 -3.69 -30.64
C SER A 39 -22.98 -5.03 -30.03
N VAL A 40 -21.71 -5.09 -29.60
CA VAL A 40 -21.36 -5.77 -28.34
C VAL A 40 -20.45 -4.85 -27.53
N GLU A 41 -20.88 -3.60 -27.32
CA GLU A 41 -20.36 -2.83 -26.20
C GLU A 41 -21.02 -3.38 -24.94
N SER A 42 -20.24 -4.14 -24.17
CA SER A 42 -20.66 -4.77 -22.93
C SER A 42 -21.28 -3.75 -21.98
N GLU A 43 -22.48 -4.02 -21.47
CA GLU A 43 -23.26 -3.25 -20.48
C GLU A 43 -22.60 -3.07 -19.09
N PHE A 44 -21.28 -3.22 -18.99
CA PHE A 44 -20.49 -2.93 -17.79
C PHE A 44 -19.28 -2.06 -18.17
N SER A 45 -19.53 -0.86 -18.69
CA SER A 45 -18.56 0.22 -18.59
C SER A 45 -18.47 0.61 -17.11
N GLU A 46 -17.33 0.37 -16.46
CA GLU A 46 -17.07 0.92 -15.13
C GLU A 46 -17.39 2.43 -15.17
N PRO A 47 -18.19 2.97 -14.21
CA PRO A 47 -18.53 4.37 -14.22
C PRO A 47 -17.24 5.19 -14.23
N ALA A 48 -17.14 6.12 -15.17
CA ALA A 48 -15.97 6.99 -15.29
C ALA A 48 -15.65 7.60 -13.92
N PRO A 49 -14.38 7.55 -13.47
CA PRO A 49 -14.03 8.07 -12.17
C PRO A 49 -14.43 9.53 -12.07
N ARG A 50 -15.08 9.91 -10.97
CA ARG A 50 -15.42 11.32 -10.70
C ARG A 50 -14.10 12.11 -10.59
N GLU A 51 -13.85 12.97 -11.57
CA GLU A 51 -12.73 13.90 -11.56
C GLU A 51 -12.81 14.79 -10.30
N LYS A 52 -11.66 15.09 -9.70
CA LYS A 52 -11.61 15.95 -8.52
C LYS A 52 -11.93 17.40 -8.91
N PRO A 53 -12.64 18.18 -8.07
CA PRO A 53 -12.96 19.58 -8.35
C PRO A 53 -11.74 20.42 -8.72
N ALA A 54 -10.60 20.20 -8.05
CA ALA A 54 -9.35 20.92 -8.34
C ALA A 54 -8.87 20.76 -9.80
N VAL A 55 -9.03 19.57 -10.40
CA VAL A 55 -8.60 19.30 -11.78
C VAL A 55 -9.54 20.02 -12.77
N ILE A 56 -10.84 20.03 -12.46
CA ILE A 56 -11.84 20.72 -13.26
C ILE A 56 -11.62 22.24 -13.19
N GLU A 57 -11.36 22.79 -12.00
CA GLU A 57 -11.06 24.21 -11.79
C GLU A 57 -9.76 24.64 -12.51
N GLU A 58 -8.76 23.76 -12.61
CA GLU A 58 -7.55 24.05 -13.40
C GLU A 58 -7.81 24.01 -14.90
N ARG A 59 -8.52 22.98 -15.39
CA ARG A 59 -8.86 22.84 -16.81
C ARG A 59 -9.71 24.01 -17.32
N THR A 60 -10.56 24.57 -16.46
CA THR A 60 -11.38 25.75 -16.74
C THR A 60 -10.62 27.07 -16.59
N GLY A 61 -9.36 27.04 -16.15
CA GLY A 61 -8.52 28.22 -15.96
C GLY A 61 -8.88 29.05 -14.72
N LEU A 62 -9.72 28.55 -13.82
CA LEU A 62 -10.12 29.25 -12.60
C LEU A 62 -8.99 29.31 -11.57
N ILE A 63 -8.19 28.25 -11.50
CA ILE A 63 -6.98 28.16 -10.67
C ILE A 63 -5.74 27.97 -11.54
N GLN A 64 -4.61 28.43 -11.05
CA GLN A 64 -3.29 28.27 -11.66
C GLN A 64 -2.26 27.91 -10.60
N PHE A 65 -1.32 27.04 -10.97
CA PHE A 65 -0.18 26.68 -10.12
C PHE A 65 1.04 27.46 -10.57
N GLN A 66 1.56 28.31 -9.68
CA GLN A 66 2.69 29.18 -9.99
C GLN A 66 3.82 28.92 -8.98
N VAL A 67 5.04 28.76 -9.49
CA VAL A 67 6.24 28.69 -8.65
C VAL A 67 6.83 30.07 -8.56
N VAL A 68 6.91 30.59 -7.34
CA VAL A 68 7.40 31.93 -7.03
C VAL A 68 8.58 31.86 -6.07
N THR A 69 9.50 32.80 -6.24
CA THR A 69 10.67 33.02 -5.38
C THR A 69 10.75 34.51 -5.07
N ASN A 70 11.52 34.91 -4.05
CA ASN A 70 11.73 36.33 -3.78
C ASN A 70 12.69 36.98 -4.81
N ASP A 71 12.16 37.28 -5.99
CA ASP A 71 12.84 37.94 -7.11
C ASP A 71 12.66 39.47 -7.14
N ARG A 72 12.02 40.04 -6.11
CA ARG A 72 11.61 41.46 -5.99
C ARG A 72 10.63 41.94 -7.07
N LYS A 73 9.91 41.05 -7.75
CA LYS A 73 8.81 41.46 -8.63
C LYS A 73 7.52 41.69 -7.81
N PRO A 74 6.70 42.70 -8.17
CA PRO A 74 5.46 42.99 -7.47
C PRO A 74 4.49 41.81 -7.41
N GLU A 75 4.35 41.06 -8.52
CA GLU A 75 3.44 39.90 -8.58
C GLU A 75 3.87 38.79 -7.61
N SER A 76 5.16 38.44 -7.63
CA SER A 76 5.74 37.43 -6.74
C SER A 76 5.64 37.86 -5.27
N GLU A 77 5.85 39.13 -4.97
CA GLU A 77 5.70 39.67 -3.61
C GLU A 77 4.25 39.60 -3.10
N VAL A 78 3.27 39.89 -3.95
CA VAL A 78 1.83 39.74 -3.62
C VAL A 78 1.51 38.27 -3.31
N ILE A 79 1.97 37.34 -4.15
CA ILE A 79 1.73 35.90 -3.95
C ILE A 79 2.42 35.40 -2.68
N LEU A 80 3.70 35.73 -2.47
CA LEU A 80 4.44 35.33 -1.27
C LEU A 80 3.81 35.92 0.00
N THR A 81 3.34 37.16 -0.05
CA THR A 81 2.61 37.79 1.06
C THR A 81 1.28 37.08 1.34
N GLY A 82 0.55 36.71 0.29
CA GLY A 82 -0.67 35.90 0.40
C GLY A 82 -0.41 34.54 1.05
N LEU A 83 0.63 33.83 0.61
CA LEU A 83 1.06 32.54 1.18
C LEU A 83 1.47 32.67 2.65
N LYS A 84 2.29 33.68 2.98
CA LYS A 84 2.69 34.00 4.35
C LYS A 84 1.47 34.12 5.26
N ASN A 85 0.46 34.87 4.84
CA ASN A 85 -0.76 35.09 5.61
C ASN A 85 -1.61 33.82 5.77
N ILE A 86 -1.56 32.89 4.81
CA ILE A 86 -2.21 31.57 4.95
C ILE A 86 -1.44 30.72 5.95
N PHE A 87 -0.11 30.61 5.81
CA PHE A 87 0.71 29.83 6.74
C PHE A 87 0.56 30.31 8.18
N MET A 88 0.58 31.63 8.42
CA MET A 88 0.38 32.20 9.76
C MET A 88 -0.97 31.84 10.39
N ARG A 89 -2.02 31.65 9.57
CA ARG A 89 -3.36 31.28 10.05
C ARG A 89 -3.51 29.78 10.23
N GLN A 90 -2.94 28.98 9.33
CA GLN A 90 -3.09 27.52 9.33
C GLN A 90 -2.07 26.81 10.24
N LEU A 91 -0.94 27.44 10.56
CA LEU A 91 0.13 26.89 11.39
C LEU A 91 0.34 27.75 12.65
N PRO A 92 -0.61 27.75 13.60
CA PRO A 92 -0.55 28.64 14.77
C PRO A 92 0.61 28.33 15.73
N LYS A 93 1.16 27.11 15.67
CA LYS A 93 2.33 26.70 16.48
C LYS A 93 3.65 27.32 15.98
N MET A 94 3.67 27.81 14.75
CA MET A 94 4.87 28.38 14.14
C MET A 94 4.91 29.89 14.37
N PRO A 95 6.04 30.46 14.85
CA PRO A 95 6.18 31.90 15.04
C PRO A 95 5.97 32.69 13.73
N ARG A 96 5.31 33.84 13.80
CA ARG A 96 4.95 34.65 12.62
C ARG A 96 6.19 35.21 11.93
N GLU A 97 7.17 35.65 12.69
CA GLU A 97 8.45 36.16 12.23
C GLU A 97 9.24 35.05 11.51
N TYR A 98 9.18 33.83 12.04
CA TYR A 98 9.82 32.66 11.45
C TYR A 98 9.24 32.31 10.07
N ILE A 99 7.91 32.25 9.96
CA ILE A 99 7.21 32.03 8.68
C ILE A 99 7.61 33.12 7.68
N THR A 100 7.53 34.39 8.08
CA THR A 100 7.86 35.53 7.21
C THR A 100 9.28 35.43 6.67
N ARG A 101 10.24 35.14 7.56
CA ARG A 101 11.66 35.06 7.20
C ARG A 101 11.91 33.97 6.17
N LEU A 102 11.30 32.79 6.33
CA LEU A 102 11.53 31.66 5.42
C LEU A 102 10.76 31.77 4.10
N VAL A 103 9.51 32.25 4.12
CA VAL A 103 8.73 32.44 2.88
C VAL A 103 9.36 33.50 1.98
N LEU A 104 9.96 34.54 2.57
CA LEU A 104 10.63 35.61 1.82
C LEU A 104 12.14 35.36 1.62
N ASP A 105 12.67 34.22 2.07
CA ASP A 105 14.07 33.86 1.86
C ASP A 105 14.31 33.48 0.39
N ARG A 106 15.40 33.97 -0.20
CA ARG A 106 15.71 33.72 -1.62
C ARG A 106 16.08 32.28 -1.94
N ASN A 107 16.50 31.51 -0.93
CA ASN A 107 16.83 30.10 -1.09
C ASN A 107 15.59 29.20 -0.97
N HIS A 108 14.43 29.78 -0.65
CA HIS A 108 13.18 29.05 -0.53
C HIS A 108 12.29 29.36 -1.74
N TRP A 109 11.68 28.30 -2.25
CA TRP A 109 10.78 28.36 -3.40
C TRP A 109 9.39 28.03 -2.90
N SER A 110 8.38 28.75 -3.39
CA SER A 110 7.00 28.51 -3.01
C SER A 110 6.17 28.19 -4.23
N MET A 111 5.51 27.04 -4.23
CA MET A 111 4.46 26.72 -5.19
C MET A 111 3.12 27.18 -4.62
N ALA A 112 2.49 28.15 -5.29
CA ALA A 112 1.21 28.75 -4.91
C ALA A 112 0.09 28.28 -5.83
N ILE A 113 -1.09 28.09 -5.24
CA ILE A 113 -2.36 27.99 -5.95
C ILE A 113 -2.98 29.38 -5.98
N VAL A 114 -3.16 29.92 -7.18
CA VAL A 114 -3.70 31.26 -7.40
C VAL A 114 -5.05 31.14 -8.10
N LYS A 115 -6.05 31.89 -7.64
CA LYS A 115 -7.41 31.91 -8.16
C LYS A 115 -7.75 33.32 -8.65
N ARG A 116 -8.45 33.44 -9.78
CA ARG A 116 -9.01 34.71 -10.29
C ARG A 116 -8.06 35.92 -10.17
N GLY A 117 -6.89 35.87 -10.80
CA GLY A 117 -5.87 36.92 -10.73
C GLY A 117 -4.73 36.53 -9.79
N LEU A 118 -4.55 37.24 -8.67
CA LEU A 118 -3.46 37.02 -7.69
C LEU A 118 -3.97 36.53 -6.31
N GLN A 119 -5.21 36.04 -6.21
CA GLN A 119 -5.74 35.57 -4.94
C GLN A 119 -5.15 34.19 -4.58
N VAL A 120 -4.35 34.14 -3.53
CA VAL A 120 -3.73 32.90 -3.07
C VAL A 120 -4.73 32.04 -2.28
N VAL A 121 -4.85 30.77 -2.67
CA VAL A 121 -5.70 29.77 -2.01
C VAL A 121 -4.90 28.87 -1.06
N GLY A 122 -3.63 28.62 -1.39
CA GLY A 122 -2.75 27.77 -0.60
C GLY A 122 -1.42 27.55 -1.30
N GLY A 123 -0.50 26.84 -0.65
CA GLY A 123 0.79 26.57 -1.25
C GLY A 123 1.71 25.69 -0.42
N ILE A 124 2.84 25.34 -1.04
CA ILE A 124 3.95 24.64 -0.41
C ILE A 124 5.20 25.50 -0.55
N THR A 125 5.89 25.76 0.56
CA THR A 125 7.23 26.36 0.55
C THR A 125 8.25 25.27 0.81
N TYR A 126 9.24 25.17 -0.06
CA TYR A 126 10.29 24.15 0.00
C TYR A 126 11.66 24.77 -0.29
N ARG A 127 12.69 24.11 0.20
CA ARG A 127 14.09 24.49 -0.01
C ARG A 127 14.79 23.36 -0.77
N PRO A 128 15.15 23.56 -2.04
CA PRO A 128 15.85 22.54 -2.82
C PRO A 128 17.35 22.47 -2.44
N PHE A 129 17.89 21.25 -2.36
CA PHE A 129 19.33 20.98 -2.25
C PHE A 129 19.80 20.12 -3.44
N PRO A 130 20.00 20.72 -4.64
CA PRO A 130 20.28 19.96 -5.86
C PRO A 130 21.50 19.04 -5.76
N HIS A 131 22.58 19.50 -5.11
CA HIS A 131 23.81 18.73 -4.93
C HIS A 131 23.64 17.49 -4.02
N ARG A 132 22.55 17.40 -3.28
CA ARG A 132 22.26 16.33 -2.31
C ARG A 132 21.03 15.51 -2.70
N GLU A 133 20.48 15.76 -3.89
CA GLU A 133 19.31 15.08 -4.47
C GLU A 133 18.03 15.10 -3.59
N PHE A 134 17.92 16.02 -2.63
CA PHE A 134 16.72 16.17 -1.80
C PHE A 134 16.24 17.61 -1.71
N ALA A 135 14.98 17.80 -1.34
CA ALA A 135 14.42 19.10 -0.97
C ALA A 135 13.66 19.01 0.36
N GLU A 136 13.77 20.05 1.17
CA GLU A 136 13.06 20.18 2.43
C GLU A 136 11.71 20.86 2.17
N ILE A 137 10.60 20.23 2.55
CA ILE A 137 9.30 20.90 2.59
C ILE A 137 9.17 21.58 3.97
N VAL A 138 9.13 22.91 3.94
CA VAL A 138 9.13 23.74 5.15
C VAL A 138 7.69 24.02 5.58
N PHE A 139 6.84 24.43 4.65
CA PHE A 139 5.44 24.75 4.93
C PHE A 139 4.52 24.13 3.87
N CYS A 140 3.38 23.62 4.30
CA CYS A 140 2.34 23.11 3.42
C CYS A 140 0.98 23.45 4.05
N ALA A 141 0.20 24.31 3.41
CA ALA A 141 -1.11 24.69 3.91
C ALA A 141 -2.04 25.16 2.78
N ILE A 142 -3.33 24.87 2.96
CA ILE A 142 -4.43 25.35 2.11
C ILE A 142 -5.39 26.14 3.01
N ALA A 143 -5.93 27.25 2.52
CA ALA A 143 -6.92 28.04 3.24
C ALA A 143 -8.13 27.18 3.64
N SER A 144 -8.60 27.31 4.89
CA SER A 144 -9.68 26.48 5.46
C SER A 144 -10.96 26.48 4.63
N THR A 145 -11.29 27.61 3.99
CA THR A 145 -12.48 27.78 3.14
C THR A 145 -12.46 26.91 1.87
N GLU A 146 -11.27 26.47 1.46
CA GLU A 146 -11.02 25.75 0.22
C GLU A 146 -10.47 24.33 0.48
N GLN A 147 -10.46 23.87 1.74
CA GLN A 147 -10.05 22.51 2.09
C GLN A 147 -11.07 21.48 1.57
N VAL A 148 -10.68 20.19 1.55
CA VAL A 148 -11.50 19.04 1.12
C VAL A 148 -11.78 18.96 -0.39
N LYS A 149 -11.57 20.02 -1.17
CA LYS A 149 -11.72 20.01 -2.66
C LYS A 149 -10.62 19.26 -3.43
N GLY A 150 -9.63 18.73 -2.71
CA GLY A 150 -8.51 17.98 -3.29
C GLY A 150 -7.28 18.83 -3.67
N TYR A 151 -7.27 20.13 -3.39
CA TYR A 151 -6.16 21.03 -3.72
C TYR A 151 -4.81 20.58 -3.16
N GLY A 152 -4.76 20.08 -1.93
CA GLY A 152 -3.49 19.65 -1.33
C GLY A 152 -2.82 18.52 -2.12
N SER A 153 -3.58 17.48 -2.48
CA SER A 153 -3.04 16.39 -3.30
C SER A 153 -2.65 16.85 -4.70
N HIS A 154 -3.46 17.74 -5.30
CA HIS A 154 -3.17 18.29 -6.63
C HIS A 154 -1.90 19.14 -6.63
N LEU A 155 -1.73 19.98 -5.61
CA LEU A 155 -0.55 20.80 -5.38
C LEU A 155 0.71 19.96 -5.18
N MET A 156 0.63 18.85 -4.43
CA MET A 156 1.77 17.96 -4.24
C MET A 156 2.16 17.24 -5.54
N ASN A 157 1.20 16.88 -6.39
CA ASN A 157 1.47 16.29 -7.71
C ASN A 157 2.18 17.29 -8.63
N HIS A 158 1.67 18.52 -8.71
CA HIS A 158 2.33 19.63 -9.41
C HIS A 158 3.74 19.88 -8.89
N LEU A 159 3.94 19.87 -7.56
CA LEU A 159 5.26 20.05 -6.95
C LEU A 159 6.24 18.95 -7.35
N LYS A 160 5.81 17.68 -7.28
CA LYS A 160 6.65 16.54 -7.68
C LYS A 160 7.06 16.62 -9.14
N ASP A 161 6.10 16.87 -10.03
CA ASP A 161 6.39 16.96 -11.47
C ASP A 161 7.27 18.17 -11.80
N HIS A 162 7.03 19.32 -11.17
CA HIS A 162 7.86 20.51 -11.33
C HIS A 162 9.31 20.27 -10.86
N VAL A 163 9.50 19.78 -9.63
CA VAL A 163 10.83 19.56 -9.05
C VAL A 163 11.61 18.54 -9.87
N LYS A 164 10.96 17.47 -10.33
CA LYS A 164 11.58 16.47 -11.21
C LYS A 164 12.04 17.03 -12.55
N ASN A 165 11.29 17.99 -13.12
CA ASN A 165 11.62 18.58 -14.42
C ASN A 165 12.74 19.63 -14.32
N VAL A 166 12.79 20.36 -13.20
CA VAL A 166 13.71 21.50 -13.02
C VAL A 166 15.01 21.11 -12.31
N SER A 167 15.02 20.05 -11.51
CA SER A 167 16.12 19.73 -10.60
C SER A 167 16.38 18.22 -10.51
N PRO A 168 17.62 17.77 -10.23
CA PRO A 168 17.93 16.35 -9.98
C PRO A 168 17.39 15.81 -8.65
N VAL A 169 16.60 16.60 -7.92
CA VAL A 169 16.02 16.19 -6.63
C VAL A 169 15.10 14.99 -6.81
N ARG A 170 15.34 13.94 -6.01
CA ARG A 170 14.57 12.69 -5.98
C ARG A 170 13.78 12.49 -4.69
N HIS A 171 14.18 13.17 -3.62
CA HIS A 171 13.61 12.96 -2.31
C HIS A 171 13.04 14.25 -1.71
N PHE A 172 11.92 14.14 -1.00
CA PHE A 172 11.43 15.17 -0.11
C PHE A 172 11.59 14.75 1.34
N LEU A 173 12.07 15.67 2.17
CA LEU A 173 12.08 15.54 3.62
C LEU A 173 11.19 16.62 4.23
N THR A 174 10.44 16.27 5.26
CA THR A 174 9.56 17.19 5.96
C THR A 174 9.43 16.81 7.42
N TYR A 175 9.33 17.80 8.30
CA TYR A 175 8.77 17.60 9.63
C TYR A 175 7.26 17.78 9.55
N ALA A 176 6.52 16.72 9.87
CA ALA A 176 5.07 16.72 9.84
C ALA A 176 4.51 16.77 11.27
N ASP A 177 3.58 17.68 11.52
CA ASP A 177 2.74 17.66 12.72
C ASP A 177 1.87 16.40 12.75
N ASN A 178 1.48 15.95 13.95
CA ASN A 178 0.66 14.75 14.14
C ASN A 178 -0.63 14.74 13.31
N TYR A 179 -1.27 15.89 13.11
CA TYR A 179 -2.47 16.05 12.29
C TYR A 179 -2.20 15.91 10.78
N ALA A 180 -0.98 16.21 10.33
CA ALA A 180 -0.58 16.19 8.93
C ALA A 180 0.01 14.85 8.48
N ILE A 181 0.39 13.96 9.41
CA ILE A 181 0.98 12.64 9.08
C ILE A 181 0.07 11.86 8.10
N GLY A 182 -1.24 11.87 8.32
CA GLY A 182 -2.19 11.19 7.43
C GLY A 182 -2.21 11.74 6.01
N TYR A 183 -2.06 13.07 5.86
CA TYR A 183 -1.93 13.72 4.55
C TYR A 183 -0.63 13.29 3.86
N PHE A 184 0.52 13.41 4.54
CA PHE A 184 1.81 13.06 3.97
C PHE A 184 1.91 11.57 3.61
N LYS A 185 1.39 10.67 4.45
CA LYS A 185 1.27 9.23 4.12
C LYS A 185 0.52 9.00 2.80
N LYS A 186 -0.61 9.67 2.59
CA LYS A 186 -1.37 9.60 1.32
C LYS A 186 -0.59 10.13 0.12
N GLN A 187 0.35 11.04 0.35
CA GLN A 187 1.25 11.57 -0.69
C GLN A 187 2.50 10.71 -0.89
N GLY A 188 2.61 9.54 -0.25
CA GLY A 188 3.76 8.64 -0.39
C GLY A 188 4.96 9.01 0.49
N PHE A 189 4.73 9.69 1.61
CA PHE A 189 5.74 9.87 2.64
C PHE A 189 5.70 8.71 3.65
N THR A 190 6.87 8.25 4.06
CA THR A 190 7.06 7.26 5.12
C THR A 190 7.83 7.87 6.30
N LYS A 191 7.73 7.24 7.48
CA LYS A 191 8.53 7.60 8.66
C LYS A 191 9.95 7.01 8.58
N GLU A 192 10.14 6.01 7.72
CA GLU A 192 11.43 5.36 7.52
C GLU A 192 12.30 6.20 6.58
N ILE A 193 13.39 6.75 7.11
CA ILE A 193 14.31 7.58 6.35
C ILE A 193 15.39 6.69 5.75
N THR A 194 15.32 6.46 4.44
CA THR A 194 16.33 5.67 3.70
C THR A 194 17.56 6.49 3.34
N LEU A 195 17.44 7.82 3.35
CA LEU A 195 18.56 8.74 3.08
C LEU A 195 19.60 8.70 4.23
N PRO A 196 20.90 8.55 3.92
CA PRO A 196 21.94 8.56 4.94
C PRO A 196 21.93 9.85 5.75
N ARG A 197 22.14 9.75 7.07
CA ARG A 197 22.12 10.91 7.98
C ARG A 197 23.09 12.02 7.55
N SER A 198 24.25 11.67 7.00
CA SER A 198 25.24 12.64 6.48
C SER A 198 24.73 13.52 5.33
N VAL A 199 23.65 13.10 4.65
CA VAL A 199 23.06 13.83 3.54
C VAL A 199 22.18 14.99 4.04
N TRP A 200 21.43 14.80 5.13
CA TRP A 200 20.39 15.75 5.55
C TRP A 200 20.59 16.36 6.94
N VAL A 201 21.32 15.70 7.85
CA VAL A 201 21.57 16.22 9.21
C VAL A 201 22.37 17.53 9.11
N GLY A 202 21.88 18.56 9.80
CA GLY A 202 22.44 19.92 9.78
C GLY A 202 21.99 20.79 8.60
N TYR A 203 21.29 20.22 7.61
CA TYR A 203 20.76 20.97 6.47
C TYR A 203 19.29 21.34 6.61
N ILE A 204 18.49 20.41 7.15
CA ILE A 204 17.07 20.61 7.45
C ILE A 204 16.89 21.19 8.85
N LYS A 205 15.74 21.83 9.09
CA LYS A 205 15.38 22.36 10.41
C LYS A 205 14.65 21.31 11.23
N ASP A 206 15.09 21.15 12.47
CA ASP A 206 14.43 20.30 13.45
C ASP A 206 13.29 21.07 14.12
N TYR A 207 12.11 20.47 14.15
CA TYR A 207 10.92 21.05 14.79
C TYR A 207 10.49 20.18 15.97
N GLU A 208 10.39 20.80 17.14
CA GLU A 208 9.95 20.11 18.35
C GLU A 208 8.52 19.58 18.18
N GLY A 209 8.31 18.30 18.47
CA GLY A 209 7.01 17.64 18.32
C GLY A 209 6.61 17.29 16.86
N GLY A 210 7.46 17.58 15.87
CA GLY A 210 7.29 17.13 14.49
C GLY A 210 7.84 15.72 14.25
N THR A 211 7.16 14.94 13.42
CA THR A 211 7.69 13.64 12.95
C THR A 211 8.42 13.85 11.63
N LEU A 212 9.70 13.48 11.55
CA LEU A 212 10.45 13.48 10.29
C LEU A 212 9.87 12.42 9.34
N MET A 213 9.60 12.82 8.10
CA MET A 213 9.07 11.94 7.06
C MET A 213 9.80 12.14 5.73
N GLN A 214 9.98 11.05 4.99
CA GLN A 214 10.62 11.03 3.67
C GLN A 214 9.65 10.59 2.58
N CYS A 215 9.65 11.27 1.44
CA CYS A 215 9.05 10.81 0.19
C CYS A 215 10.13 10.59 -0.85
N THR A 216 10.18 9.39 -1.44
CA THR A 216 11.04 9.08 -2.59
C THR A 216 10.19 9.11 -3.86
N MET A 217 10.52 10.01 -4.78
CA MET A 217 9.78 10.19 -6.02
C MET A 217 10.12 9.08 -7.02
N LEU A 218 9.11 8.62 -7.75
CA LEU A 218 9.26 7.60 -8.79
C LEU A 218 9.76 8.27 -10.08
N PRO A 219 10.84 7.77 -10.72
CA PRO A 219 11.50 8.47 -11.82
C PRO A 219 10.64 8.56 -13.08
N ARG A 220 9.94 7.47 -13.45
CA ARG A 220 9.25 7.34 -14.75
C ARG A 220 7.80 7.82 -14.78
N ILE A 221 7.25 8.27 -13.65
CA ILE A 221 5.81 8.60 -13.53
C ILE A 221 5.61 10.12 -13.54
N ARG A 222 4.61 10.59 -14.30
CA ARG A 222 4.03 11.92 -14.15
C ARG A 222 2.91 11.86 -13.10
N TYR A 223 3.07 12.58 -12.00
CA TYR A 223 2.15 12.52 -10.87
C TYR A 223 0.79 13.15 -11.17
N LEU A 224 0.71 14.11 -12.09
CA LEU A 224 -0.57 14.68 -12.53
C LEU A 224 -1.49 13.65 -13.21
N GLU A 225 -0.91 12.71 -13.96
CA GLU A 225 -1.63 11.67 -14.71
C GLU A 225 -1.65 10.31 -13.99
N VAL A 226 -1.23 10.27 -12.72
CA VAL A 226 -1.09 9.01 -11.99
C VAL A 226 -2.42 8.26 -11.87
N GLN A 227 -3.53 8.98 -11.78
CA GLN A 227 -4.86 8.35 -11.68
C GLN A 227 -5.22 7.63 -12.97
N ASP A 228 -5.04 8.28 -14.12
CA ASP A 228 -5.31 7.69 -15.43
C ASP A 228 -4.39 6.50 -15.71
N PHE A 229 -3.12 6.62 -15.33
CA PHE A 229 -2.16 5.53 -15.42
C PHE A 229 -2.58 4.31 -14.59
N LEU A 230 -3.01 4.51 -13.34
CA LEU A 230 -3.49 3.42 -12.48
C LEU A 230 -4.78 2.78 -13.01
N ILE A 231 -5.69 3.57 -13.57
CA ILE A 231 -6.92 3.07 -14.21
C ILE A 231 -6.56 2.21 -15.43
N ALA A 232 -5.63 2.68 -16.29
CA ALA A 232 -5.16 1.91 -17.43
C ALA A 232 -4.50 0.59 -17.02
N GLN A 233 -3.65 0.61 -15.98
CA GLN A 233 -3.04 -0.60 -15.43
C GLN A 233 -4.08 -1.57 -14.87
N ARG A 234 -5.05 -1.08 -14.09
CA ARG A 234 -6.14 -1.90 -13.55
C ARG A 234 -6.96 -2.53 -14.66
N ARG A 235 -7.32 -1.76 -15.69
CA ARG A 235 -8.07 -2.24 -16.85
C ARG A 235 -7.32 -3.36 -17.59
N LEU A 236 -6.01 -3.19 -17.79
CA LEU A 236 -5.17 -4.22 -18.40
C LEU A 236 -5.14 -5.51 -17.57
N LEU A 237 -4.93 -5.40 -16.26
CA LEU A 237 -4.93 -6.54 -15.35
C LEU A 237 -6.29 -7.24 -15.32
N GLN A 238 -7.38 -6.48 -15.22
CA GLN A 238 -8.74 -7.03 -15.26
C GLN A 238 -9.04 -7.72 -16.59
N SER A 239 -8.62 -7.15 -17.72
CA SER A 239 -8.76 -7.79 -19.04
C SER A 239 -8.01 -9.13 -19.09
N ARG A 240 -6.78 -9.16 -18.56
CA ARG A 240 -6.00 -10.40 -18.47
C ARG A 240 -6.64 -11.41 -17.53
N ILE A 241 -7.13 -10.98 -16.36
CA ILE A 241 -7.85 -11.83 -15.41
C ILE A 241 -9.09 -12.40 -16.09
N ARG A 242 -9.89 -11.60 -16.80
CA ARG A 242 -11.09 -12.07 -17.52
C ARG A 242 -10.77 -13.12 -18.59
N SER A 243 -9.58 -13.10 -19.19
CA SER A 243 -9.18 -14.15 -20.16
C SER A 243 -8.98 -15.54 -19.53
N PHE A 244 -8.77 -15.62 -18.22
CA PHE A 244 -8.59 -16.89 -17.49
C PHE A 244 -9.72 -17.17 -16.49
N SER A 245 -10.31 -16.12 -15.92
CA SER A 245 -11.31 -16.19 -14.86
C SER A 245 -12.70 -16.09 -15.46
N LYS A 246 -13.54 -17.06 -15.13
CA LYS A 246 -14.97 -17.08 -15.43
C LYS A 246 -15.82 -16.29 -14.41
N SER A 247 -15.19 -15.62 -13.43
CA SER A 247 -15.92 -14.92 -12.35
C SER A 247 -16.76 -13.72 -12.83
N HIS A 248 -16.52 -13.24 -14.04
CA HIS A 248 -17.30 -12.16 -14.66
C HIS A 248 -18.58 -12.67 -15.33
N ILE A 249 -18.78 -13.98 -15.44
CA ILE A 249 -19.99 -14.59 -15.99
C ILE A 249 -21.08 -14.55 -14.92
N VAL A 250 -22.20 -13.90 -15.23
CA VAL A 250 -23.38 -13.88 -14.37
C VAL A 250 -24.26 -15.08 -14.72
N TYR A 251 -24.38 -16.02 -13.79
CA TYR A 251 -25.24 -17.19 -13.95
C TYR A 251 -26.68 -16.86 -13.52
N PRO A 252 -27.70 -17.51 -14.13
CA PRO A 252 -29.07 -17.37 -13.68
C PRO A 252 -29.22 -17.80 -12.21
N GLY A 253 -30.10 -17.12 -11.47
CA GLY A 253 -30.38 -17.47 -10.08
C GLY A 253 -30.99 -18.87 -9.95
N LEU A 254 -30.65 -19.59 -8.88
CA LEU A 254 -31.10 -20.96 -8.65
C LEU A 254 -32.62 -21.02 -8.45
N ASP A 255 -33.29 -21.90 -9.20
CA ASP A 255 -34.75 -22.05 -9.17
C ASP A 255 -35.29 -22.59 -7.84
N VAL A 256 -34.42 -23.19 -7.01
CA VAL A 256 -34.78 -23.71 -5.68
C VAL A 256 -35.27 -22.59 -4.75
N PHE A 257 -34.80 -21.35 -4.95
CA PHE A 257 -35.26 -20.19 -4.19
C PHE A 257 -36.59 -19.60 -4.66
N LYS A 258 -37.12 -20.01 -5.83
CA LYS A 258 -38.42 -19.57 -6.33
C LYS A 258 -39.58 -20.38 -5.72
N LYS A 259 -39.33 -21.57 -5.15
CA LYS A 259 -40.36 -22.42 -4.55
C LYS A 259 -40.83 -21.84 -3.20
N PRO A 260 -42.15 -21.67 -2.97
CA PRO A 260 -42.65 -21.22 -1.68
C PRO A 260 -42.35 -22.26 -0.59
N ARG A 261 -41.97 -21.81 0.62
CA ARG A 261 -41.72 -22.68 1.77
C ARG A 261 -42.92 -23.60 2.02
N SER A 262 -42.69 -24.90 2.12
CA SER A 262 -43.73 -25.83 2.55
C SER A 262 -44.10 -25.53 4.01
N LYS A 263 -45.40 -25.59 4.34
CA LYS A 263 -45.91 -25.31 5.71
C LYS A 263 -45.34 -26.25 6.79
N ALA A 264 -44.75 -27.38 6.41
CA ALA A 264 -44.14 -28.36 7.31
C ALA A 264 -42.73 -27.94 7.82
N ALA A 265 -42.05 -27.01 7.14
CA ALA A 265 -40.69 -26.56 7.51
C ALA A 265 -40.68 -25.33 8.43
N GLN A 266 -41.83 -24.88 8.93
CA GLN A 266 -41.91 -23.74 9.87
C GLN A 266 -41.54 -24.10 11.32
N THR A 267 -41.53 -25.39 11.67
CA THR A 267 -41.33 -25.86 13.05
C THR A 267 -39.88 -26.21 13.38
N SER A 268 -39.02 -26.37 12.37
CA SER A 268 -37.59 -26.60 12.52
C SER A 268 -36.80 -25.47 11.87
N ASN A 269 -35.94 -24.79 12.62
CA ASN A 269 -35.03 -23.75 12.10
C ASN A 269 -34.01 -24.27 11.06
N HIS A 270 -34.11 -25.52 10.62
CA HIS A 270 -33.25 -26.11 9.61
C HIS A 270 -33.91 -26.03 8.23
N LEU A 271 -33.40 -25.15 7.36
CA LEU A 271 -33.77 -25.16 5.94
C LEU A 271 -33.16 -26.40 5.27
N GLU A 272 -33.96 -27.38 4.89
CA GLU A 272 -33.56 -28.44 3.96
C GLU A 272 -33.57 -27.93 2.51
N LEU A 273 -32.82 -26.86 2.21
CA LEU A 273 -32.42 -26.57 0.84
C LEU A 273 -31.09 -27.25 0.58
N ILE A 274 -31.12 -28.56 0.35
CA ILE A 274 -29.95 -29.32 -0.10
C ILE A 274 -29.84 -29.12 -1.61
N VAL A 275 -29.19 -28.04 -2.03
CA VAL A 275 -28.72 -27.92 -3.41
C VAL A 275 -27.41 -28.67 -3.50
N GLN A 276 -27.35 -29.68 -4.37
CA GLN A 276 -26.09 -30.38 -4.58
C GLN A 276 -25.11 -29.42 -5.28
N PRO A 277 -23.84 -29.32 -4.85
CA PRO A 277 -22.85 -28.43 -5.46
C PRO A 277 -22.76 -28.55 -7.00
N ASN A 278 -23.03 -29.75 -7.53
CA ASN A 278 -23.01 -30.07 -8.96
C ASN A 278 -24.14 -29.40 -9.77
N GLU A 279 -25.20 -28.93 -9.11
CA GLU A 279 -26.34 -28.26 -9.73
C GLU A 279 -26.10 -26.75 -9.91
N VAL A 280 -25.02 -26.23 -9.33
CA VAL A 280 -24.66 -24.82 -9.43
C VAL A 280 -23.70 -24.65 -10.60
N ALA A 281 -24.21 -24.20 -11.75
CA ALA A 281 -23.44 -24.04 -12.98
C ALA A 281 -22.12 -23.28 -12.77
N GLY A 282 -22.16 -22.16 -12.05
CA GLY A 282 -20.97 -21.37 -11.75
C GLY A 282 -19.95 -22.06 -10.85
N LEU A 283 -20.35 -23.03 -10.03
CA LEU A 283 -19.45 -23.79 -9.17
C LEU A 283 -18.72 -24.87 -9.98
N CYS A 284 -19.45 -25.61 -10.81
CA CYS A 284 -18.90 -26.59 -11.74
C CYS A 284 -17.87 -25.98 -12.69
N ASP A 285 -18.18 -24.80 -13.22
CA ASP A 285 -17.32 -24.09 -14.16
C ASP A 285 -15.96 -23.64 -13.58
N THR A 286 -15.88 -23.50 -12.25
CA THR A 286 -14.66 -23.12 -11.54
C THR A 286 -13.73 -24.30 -11.24
N GLY A 287 -14.13 -25.54 -11.57
CA GLY A 287 -13.36 -26.74 -11.20
C GLY A 287 -13.40 -27.02 -9.70
N TRP A 288 -14.45 -26.55 -9.02
CA TRP A 288 -14.64 -26.78 -7.60
C TRP A 288 -14.73 -28.29 -7.31
N THR A 289 -14.07 -28.72 -6.24
CA THR A 289 -14.14 -30.10 -5.75
C THR A 289 -14.55 -30.09 -4.27
N PRO A 290 -15.22 -31.16 -3.79
CA PRO A 290 -15.53 -31.32 -2.37
C PRO A 290 -14.28 -31.22 -1.48
N GLU A 291 -13.13 -31.68 -1.97
CA GLU A 291 -11.84 -31.60 -1.28
C GLU A 291 -11.37 -30.14 -1.09
N MET A 292 -11.57 -29.27 -2.09
CA MET A 292 -11.27 -27.83 -1.97
C MET A 292 -12.16 -27.14 -0.95
N ASP A 293 -13.45 -27.52 -0.88
CA ASP A 293 -14.36 -27.01 0.14
C ASP A 293 -13.96 -27.48 1.53
N GLU A 294 -13.62 -28.76 1.69
CA GLU A 294 -13.12 -29.29 2.96
C GLU A 294 -11.85 -28.56 3.43
N LEU A 295 -10.90 -28.30 2.53
CA LEU A 295 -9.71 -27.50 2.82
C LEU A 295 -10.06 -26.05 3.21
N SER A 296 -11.09 -25.45 2.60
CA SER A 296 -11.54 -24.10 2.92
C SER A 296 -12.27 -24.01 4.27
N ARG A 297 -12.98 -25.09 4.64
CA ARG A 297 -13.70 -25.23 5.91
C ARG A 297 -12.78 -25.61 7.05
N ARG A 298 -11.64 -26.25 6.77
CA ARG A 298 -10.58 -26.42 7.78
C ARG A 298 -10.18 -25.04 8.28
N SER A 299 -10.39 -24.82 9.58
CA SER A 299 -9.92 -23.60 10.22
C SER A 299 -8.43 -23.45 9.93
N LYS A 300 -8.05 -22.35 9.28
CA LYS A 300 -6.64 -22.03 9.03
C LYS A 300 -5.86 -21.90 10.34
N ARG A 301 -6.54 -21.72 11.46
CA ARG A 301 -5.97 -21.56 12.80
C ARG A 301 -6.22 -22.82 13.62
N GLY A 302 -5.20 -23.27 14.36
CA GLY A 302 -5.33 -24.42 15.25
C GLY A 302 -6.37 -24.18 16.36
N PRO A 303 -6.90 -25.26 16.99
CA PRO A 303 -7.93 -25.15 18.03
C PRO A 303 -7.53 -24.27 19.22
N GLN A 304 -6.22 -24.23 19.52
CA GLN A 304 -5.65 -23.51 20.65
C GLN A 304 -5.23 -22.06 20.31
N PHE A 305 -5.45 -21.59 19.07
CA PHE A 305 -5.00 -20.27 18.60
C PHE A 305 -5.54 -19.13 19.46
N THR A 306 -6.83 -19.16 19.80
CA THR A 306 -7.46 -18.13 20.63
C THR A 306 -6.83 -18.08 22.03
N THR A 307 -6.55 -19.23 22.62
CA THR A 307 -5.90 -19.35 23.93
C THR A 307 -4.48 -18.81 23.87
N MET A 308 -3.69 -19.25 22.90
CA MET A 308 -2.32 -18.76 22.67
C MET A 308 -2.28 -17.25 22.44
N ARG A 309 -3.22 -16.70 21.68
CA ARG A 309 -3.36 -15.25 21.48
C ARG A 309 -3.66 -14.53 22.80
N HIS A 310 -4.55 -15.08 23.61
CA HIS A 310 -4.87 -14.52 24.92
C HIS A 310 -3.66 -14.52 25.86
N VAL A 311 -2.87 -15.60 25.89
CA VAL A 311 -1.61 -15.66 26.64
C VAL A 311 -0.65 -14.55 26.22
N LEU A 312 -0.42 -14.38 24.91
CA LEU A 312 0.48 -13.34 24.39
C LEU A 312 0.01 -11.92 24.73
N VAL A 313 -1.29 -11.64 24.63
CA VAL A 313 -1.85 -10.33 24.97
C VAL A 313 -1.63 -10.00 26.46
N GLU A 314 -1.88 -10.96 27.35
CA GLU A 314 -1.68 -10.79 28.79
C GLU A 314 -0.19 -10.63 29.14
N LEU A 315 0.70 -11.40 28.51
CA LEU A 315 2.16 -11.26 28.70
C LEU A 315 2.64 -9.89 28.24
N ASN A 316 2.23 -9.44 27.06
CA ASN A 316 2.65 -8.16 26.50
C ASN A 316 2.08 -6.96 27.28
N GLY A 317 0.91 -7.12 27.90
CA GLY A 317 0.28 -6.11 28.76
C GLY A 317 0.88 -6.00 30.17
N HIS A 318 1.73 -6.95 30.59
CA HIS A 318 2.31 -6.96 31.93
C HIS A 318 3.39 -5.87 32.09
N ALA A 319 3.40 -5.18 33.23
CA ALA A 319 4.31 -4.04 33.48
C ALA A 319 5.81 -4.38 33.39
N SER A 320 6.17 -5.66 33.52
CA SER A 320 7.57 -6.15 33.40
C SER A 320 7.92 -6.67 32.00
N ALA A 321 7.04 -6.52 31.01
CA ALA A 321 7.26 -7.03 29.65
C ALA A 321 8.11 -6.13 28.77
N TRP A 322 8.26 -4.85 29.11
CA TRP A 322 8.93 -3.83 28.28
C TRP A 322 10.30 -4.23 27.71
N PRO A 323 11.19 -5.02 28.36
CA PRO A 323 12.46 -5.41 27.76
C PRO A 323 12.34 -6.50 26.69
N PHE A 324 11.21 -7.21 26.66
CA PHE A 324 11.00 -8.43 25.87
C PHE A 324 10.02 -8.21 24.73
N VAL A 325 9.51 -6.99 24.55
CA VAL A 325 8.50 -6.67 23.53
C VAL A 325 9.06 -6.82 22.12
N VAL A 326 10.34 -6.48 21.92
CA VAL A 326 11.02 -6.50 20.62
C VAL A 326 12.40 -7.14 20.74
N PRO A 327 13.02 -7.62 19.63
CA PRO A 327 14.36 -8.18 19.66
C PRO A 327 15.41 -7.19 20.18
N VAL A 328 16.43 -7.71 20.86
CA VAL A 328 17.57 -6.90 21.33
C VAL A 328 18.32 -6.30 20.13
N ASN A 329 18.49 -4.99 20.09
CA ASN A 329 19.20 -4.35 18.97
C ASN A 329 20.71 -4.62 19.06
N ALA A 330 21.27 -5.28 18.05
CA ALA A 330 22.71 -5.58 17.97
C ALA A 330 23.61 -4.33 17.96
N ASN A 331 23.08 -3.17 17.57
CA ASN A 331 23.86 -1.92 17.62
C ASN A 331 23.96 -1.37 19.05
N ASP A 332 22.96 -1.64 19.89
CA ASP A 332 22.91 -1.16 21.28
C ASP A 332 23.63 -2.15 22.23
N VAL A 333 23.57 -3.45 21.90
CA VAL A 333 24.21 -4.53 22.67
C VAL A 333 25.03 -5.45 21.73
N PRO A 334 26.28 -5.06 21.37
CA PRO A 334 27.04 -5.70 20.29
C PRO A 334 27.40 -7.17 20.50
N ASP A 335 27.62 -7.60 21.73
CA ASP A 335 28.02 -8.97 22.06
C ASP A 335 26.83 -9.91 22.32
N TYR A 336 25.60 -9.39 22.39
CA TYR A 336 24.42 -10.17 22.78
C TYR A 336 24.24 -11.45 21.96
N TYR A 337 24.27 -11.33 20.62
CA TYR A 337 24.10 -12.45 19.70
C TYR A 337 25.32 -13.37 19.60
N THR A 338 26.45 -12.98 20.20
CA THR A 338 27.60 -13.88 20.34
C THR A 338 27.42 -14.79 21.57
N VAL A 339 26.77 -14.29 22.62
CA VAL A 339 26.49 -15.04 23.85
C VAL A 339 25.21 -15.86 23.71
N ILE A 340 24.11 -15.23 23.28
CA ILE A 340 22.79 -15.85 23.15
C ILE A 340 22.61 -16.45 21.76
N LYS A 341 22.50 -17.78 21.71
CA LYS A 341 22.45 -18.55 20.45
C LYS A 341 21.06 -18.64 19.83
N ASN A 342 20.02 -18.70 20.66
CA ASN A 342 18.63 -18.82 20.22
C ASN A 342 17.85 -17.62 20.78
N PRO A 343 17.97 -16.42 20.18
CA PRO A 343 17.25 -15.25 20.64
C PRO A 343 15.73 -15.44 20.46
N MET A 344 14.95 -14.89 21.39
CA MET A 344 13.50 -14.89 21.35
C MET A 344 12.96 -13.63 22.03
N ASP A 345 11.78 -13.18 21.61
CA ASP A 345 11.06 -12.02 22.13
C ASP A 345 9.56 -12.12 21.80
N LEU A 346 8.73 -11.31 22.46
CA LEU A 346 7.27 -11.37 22.34
C LEU A 346 6.77 -11.02 20.94
N SER A 347 7.42 -10.10 20.20
CA SER A 347 7.01 -9.81 18.82
C SER A 347 7.34 -10.95 17.86
N THR A 348 8.45 -11.64 18.07
CA THR A 348 8.78 -12.88 17.34
C THR A 348 7.76 -13.98 17.66
N MET A 349 7.37 -14.15 18.93
CA MET A 349 6.32 -15.10 19.30
C MET A 349 4.95 -14.76 18.67
N GLU A 350 4.59 -13.47 18.62
CA GLU A 350 3.37 -13.02 17.93
C GLU A 350 3.41 -13.37 16.44
N ALA A 351 4.55 -13.13 15.78
CA ALA A 351 4.74 -13.52 14.38
C ALA A 351 4.66 -15.03 14.17
N LYS A 352 5.23 -15.84 15.08
CA LYS A 352 5.14 -17.32 15.04
C LYS A 352 3.68 -17.78 15.16
N LEU A 353 2.92 -17.20 16.09
CA LEU A 353 1.50 -17.51 16.27
C LEU A 353 0.69 -17.15 15.00
N GLU A 354 0.87 -15.94 14.46
CA GLU A 354 0.16 -15.49 13.26
C GLU A 354 0.54 -16.26 12.00
N ASN A 355 1.64 -17.00 12.02
CA ASN A 355 2.06 -17.91 10.94
C ASN A 355 1.78 -19.40 11.23
N ASN A 356 0.99 -19.71 12.27
CA ASN A 356 0.65 -21.08 12.70
C ASN A 356 1.88 -21.96 12.99
N GLN A 357 2.93 -21.40 13.58
CA GLN A 357 4.16 -22.12 13.93
C GLN A 357 4.15 -22.72 15.34
N TYR A 358 3.01 -22.65 16.03
CA TYR A 358 2.77 -23.33 17.31
C TYR A 358 1.65 -24.35 17.12
N GLU A 359 1.94 -25.61 17.42
CA GLU A 359 0.94 -26.68 17.38
C GLU A 359 0.18 -26.73 18.70
N THR A 360 0.88 -26.46 19.80
CA THR A 360 0.36 -26.53 21.18
C THR A 360 0.69 -25.27 21.98
N VAL A 361 -0.07 -25.03 23.06
CA VAL A 361 0.24 -23.99 24.06
C VAL A 361 1.63 -24.23 24.67
N GLU A 362 2.04 -25.48 24.82
CA GLU A 362 3.36 -25.87 25.33
C GLU A 362 4.50 -25.35 24.45
N ASP A 363 4.36 -25.41 23.12
CA ASP A 363 5.38 -24.86 22.19
C ASP A 363 5.57 -23.35 22.41
N MET A 364 4.48 -22.63 22.62
CA MET A 364 4.51 -21.20 22.93
C MET A 364 5.12 -20.92 24.30
N VAL A 365 4.79 -21.73 25.31
CA VAL A 365 5.36 -21.60 26.66
C VAL A 365 6.87 -21.84 26.65
N ASN A 366 7.36 -22.78 25.83
CA ASN A 366 8.80 -23.02 25.68
C ASN A 366 9.54 -21.80 25.11
N ASP A 367 8.96 -21.11 24.13
CA ASP A 367 9.53 -19.87 23.62
C ASP A 367 9.49 -18.73 24.66
N ALA A 368 8.39 -18.61 25.42
CA ALA A 368 8.32 -17.65 26.52
C ALA A 368 9.40 -17.93 27.57
N GLN A 369 9.62 -19.22 27.91
CA GLN A 369 10.67 -19.63 28.83
C GLN A 369 12.07 -19.29 28.30
N LEU A 370 12.30 -19.48 26.99
CA LEU A 370 13.55 -19.12 26.34
C LEU A 370 13.87 -17.62 26.45
N ILE A 371 12.86 -16.74 26.40
CA ILE A 371 13.04 -15.30 26.66
C ILE A 371 13.63 -15.09 28.05
N PHE A 372 13.06 -15.73 29.07
CA PHE A 372 13.48 -15.56 30.46
C PHE A 372 14.86 -16.15 30.72
N ASP A 373 15.13 -17.33 30.19
CA ASP A 373 16.40 -18.02 30.35
C ASP A 373 17.54 -17.28 29.65
N ASN A 374 17.32 -16.79 28.43
CA ASN A 374 18.28 -15.93 27.74
C ASN A 374 18.57 -14.64 28.53
N CYS A 375 17.53 -14.03 29.10
CA CYS A 375 17.68 -12.83 29.91
C CYS A 375 18.52 -13.10 31.17
N LYS A 376 18.23 -14.19 31.90
CA LYS A 376 18.94 -14.61 33.12
C LYS A 376 20.37 -15.08 32.84
N LEU A 377 20.63 -15.63 31.65
CA LEU A 377 21.95 -16.04 31.20
C LEU A 377 22.84 -14.83 30.87
N TYR A 378 22.30 -13.86 30.14
CA TYR A 378 23.08 -12.70 29.70
C TYR A 378 23.24 -11.64 30.81
N ASN A 379 22.21 -11.43 31.63
CA ASN A 379 22.19 -10.33 32.61
C ASN A 379 22.44 -10.84 34.04
N PRO A 380 23.15 -10.06 34.88
CA PRO A 380 23.31 -10.40 36.30
C PRO A 380 21.95 -10.34 37.01
N ALA A 381 21.77 -11.20 38.03
CA ALA A 381 20.51 -11.33 38.78
C ALA A 381 20.03 -10.02 39.45
N SER A 382 20.95 -9.09 39.76
CA SER A 382 20.64 -7.79 40.35
C SER A 382 20.05 -6.77 39.34
N SER A 383 20.23 -7.03 38.04
CA SER A 383 19.81 -6.13 36.96
C SER A 383 18.29 -5.92 36.92
N PRO A 384 17.80 -4.76 36.44
CA PRO A 384 16.38 -4.54 36.22
C PRO A 384 15.79 -5.55 35.22
N TYR A 385 16.58 -6.00 34.23
CA TYR A 385 16.18 -6.97 33.21
C TYR A 385 15.91 -8.36 33.80
N ALA A 386 16.85 -8.90 34.59
CA ALA A 386 16.68 -10.19 35.26
C ALA A 386 15.50 -10.17 36.24
N LYS A 387 15.31 -9.05 36.97
CA LYS A 387 14.13 -8.85 37.83
C LYS A 387 12.81 -8.85 37.04
N CYS A 388 12.81 -8.26 35.85
CA CYS A 388 11.64 -8.28 34.96
C CYS A 388 11.35 -9.69 34.45
N ALA A 389 12.39 -10.44 34.04
CA ALA A 389 12.25 -11.83 33.60
C ALA A 389 11.62 -12.70 34.69
N VAL A 390 12.15 -12.65 35.93
CA VAL A 390 11.60 -13.43 37.06
C VAL A 390 10.14 -13.08 37.36
N LYS A 391 9.77 -11.80 37.30
CA LYS A 391 8.38 -11.36 37.53
C LYS A 391 7.44 -11.87 36.44
N LEU A 392 7.86 -11.78 35.17
CA LEU A 392 7.04 -12.18 34.04
C LEU A 392 6.93 -13.70 33.92
N GLU A 393 8.01 -14.43 34.19
CA GLU A 393 8.05 -15.90 34.30
C GLU A 393 7.08 -16.40 35.37
N LYS A 394 7.12 -15.80 36.57
CA LYS A 394 6.17 -16.13 37.63
C LYS A 394 4.72 -15.86 37.19
N PHE A 395 4.46 -14.71 36.58
CA PHE A 395 3.12 -14.36 36.08
C PHE A 395 2.60 -15.37 35.05
N LEU A 396 3.45 -15.79 34.10
CA LEU A 396 3.12 -16.83 33.12
C LEU A 396 2.65 -18.11 33.81
N TYR A 397 3.46 -18.67 34.71
CA TYR A 397 3.14 -19.94 35.37
C TYR A 397 1.97 -19.85 36.35
N ASP A 398 1.77 -18.70 37.02
CA ASP A 398 0.61 -18.48 37.90
C ASP A 398 -0.71 -18.44 37.11
N ARG A 399 -0.69 -17.92 35.88
CA ARG A 399 -1.89 -17.76 35.03
C ARG A 399 -2.14 -18.92 34.06
N LEU A 400 -1.09 -19.66 33.66
CA LEU A 400 -1.19 -20.73 32.68
C LEU A 400 -2.26 -21.79 33.00
N PRO A 401 -2.43 -22.27 34.25
CA PRO A 401 -3.51 -23.20 34.58
C PRO A 401 -4.91 -22.62 34.32
N GLN A 402 -5.11 -21.34 34.63
CA GLN A 402 -6.39 -20.66 34.43
C GLN A 402 -6.71 -20.51 32.93
N TRP A 403 -5.71 -20.15 32.13
CA TRP A 403 -5.86 -20.06 30.68
C TRP A 403 -6.13 -21.41 30.02
N LYS A 404 -5.45 -22.48 30.48
CA LYS A 404 -5.72 -23.85 30.00
C LYS A 404 -7.12 -24.33 30.39
N GLN A 405 -7.56 -24.07 31.62
CA GLN A 405 -8.89 -24.43 32.09
C GLN A 405 -9.99 -23.70 31.32
N ALA A 406 -9.84 -22.39 31.10
CA ALA A 406 -10.79 -21.59 30.31
C ALA A 406 -10.90 -22.08 28.84
N ALA A 407 -9.83 -22.67 28.32
CA ALA A 407 -9.78 -23.26 26.99
C ALA A 407 -10.23 -24.73 26.93
N GLY A 408 -10.60 -25.35 28.07
CA GLY A 408 -10.95 -26.77 28.13
C GLY A 408 -9.78 -27.72 27.84
N LEU A 409 -8.53 -27.27 28.04
CA LEU A 409 -7.30 -28.03 27.77
C LEU A 409 -6.80 -28.84 28.98
N THR A 410 -7.57 -28.91 30.05
CA THR A 410 -7.24 -29.69 31.25
C THR A 410 -7.80 -31.12 31.13
N THR A 411 -6.92 -32.12 31.12
CA THR A 411 -7.25 -33.51 31.53
C THR A 411 -7.35 -33.62 33.04
#